data_AF-A0A9N9AJJ0-F1
#
_entry.id   AF-A0A9N9AJJ0-F1
#
_cell.length_a   1.000
_cell.length_b   1.000
_cell.length_c   1.000
_cell.angle_alpha   90.00
_cell.angle_beta   90.00
_cell.angle_gamma   90.00
#
_symmetry.space_group_name_H-M   'P 1'
#
loop_
_entity.id
_entity.type
_entity.pdbx_description
1 polymer ?
#
loop_
_entity_poly.entity_id
_entity_poly.type
_entity_poly.pdbx_seq_one_letter_code
_entity_poly.pdbx_strand_id
1 'polypeptide(L)'
;PEVEPNNEEPEISIISNYEALVALNQIIIYAEQKSDKIDFPKDQIRIIKKLRKVVEREEFHSKQQVTLDSCLGNADKANTSKE
;
A
#
# COMPACT_ATOMS: atom_id res chain seq x y z
N PRO A 1 44.40 -6.89 5.26
CA PRO A 1 42.99 -7.36 5.27
C PRO A 1 42.13 -6.41 4.43
N GLU A 2 41.73 -6.85 3.24
CA GLU A 2 40.75 -6.14 2.41
C GLU A 2 39.38 -6.19 3.11
N VAL A 3 38.75 -5.03 3.28
CA VAL A 3 37.40 -4.90 3.80
C VAL A 3 36.47 -5.01 2.59
N GLU A 4 35.81 -6.15 2.44
CA GLU A 4 34.77 -6.28 1.40
C GLU A 4 33.60 -5.34 1.70
N PRO A 5 33.06 -4.62 0.70
CA PRO A 5 31.90 -3.77 0.88
C PRO A 5 30.68 -4.66 1.10
N ASN A 6 30.08 -4.56 2.29
CA ASN A 6 28.85 -5.25 2.64
C ASN A 6 27.69 -4.65 1.81
N ASN A 7 27.49 -5.19 0.61
CA ASN A 7 26.41 -4.81 -0.33
C ASN A 7 25.09 -5.49 0.04
N GLU A 8 24.73 -5.50 1.32
CA GLU A 8 23.39 -5.95 1.73
C GLU A 8 22.42 -4.82 1.35
N GLU A 9 21.75 -4.98 0.21
CA GLU A 9 20.60 -4.14 -0.13
C GLU A 9 19.62 -4.15 1.05
N PRO A 10 19.14 -2.98 1.50
CA PRO A 10 18.23 -2.93 2.63
C PRO A 10 17.00 -3.78 2.32
N GLU A 11 16.76 -4.79 3.14
CA GLU A 11 15.63 -5.70 3.00
C GLU A 11 14.32 -4.89 3.11
N ILE A 12 13.62 -4.74 1.98
CA ILE A 12 12.36 -4.01 1.94
C ILE A 12 11.28 -4.95 2.45
N SER A 13 10.77 -4.68 3.66
CA SER A 13 9.63 -5.41 4.21
C SER A 13 8.41 -5.31 3.29
N ILE A 14 7.84 -6.46 2.93
CA ILE A 14 6.57 -6.54 2.20
C ILE A 14 5.45 -6.11 3.15
N ILE A 15 4.73 -5.05 2.78
CA ILE A 15 3.57 -4.55 3.52
C ILE A 15 2.31 -4.61 2.65
N SER A 16 1.14 -4.69 3.27
CA SER A 16 -0.13 -4.61 2.57
C SER A 16 -0.43 -3.18 2.09
N ASN A 17 -1.27 -3.07 1.05
CA ASN A 17 -1.74 -1.77 0.56
C ASN A 17 -2.48 -0.98 1.65
N TYR A 18 -3.22 -1.66 2.52
CA TYR A 18 -3.85 -1.02 3.68
C TYR A 18 -2.84 -0.41 4.66
N GLU A 19 -1.80 -1.16 5.04
CA GLU A 19 -0.74 -0.65 5.93
C GLU A 19 -0.01 0.54 5.30
N ALA A 20 0.30 0.45 4.01
CA ALA A 20 0.89 1.56 3.27
C ALA A 20 -0.02 2.82 3.29
N LEU A 21 -1.33 2.67 3.14
CA LEU A 21 -2.28 3.79 3.23
C LEU A 21 -2.28 4.44 4.61
N VAL A 22 -2.25 3.64 5.68
CA VAL A 22 -2.21 4.15 7.05
C VAL A 22 -0.93 4.96 7.28
N ALA A 23 0.22 4.43 6.88
CA ALA A 23 1.51 5.12 7.00
C ALA A 23 1.54 6.43 6.20
N LEU A 24 1.08 6.42 4.95
CA LEU A 24 1.03 7.62 4.10
C LEU A 24 0.10 8.69 4.68
N ASN A 25 -1.05 8.31 5.25
CA ASN A 25 -1.93 9.25 5.94
C ASN A 25 -1.25 9.89 7.16
N GLN A 26 -0.56 9.10 7.97
CA GLN A 26 0.17 9.62 9.13
C GLN A 26 1.26 10.61 8.72
N ILE A 27 2.03 10.30 7.68
CA ILE A 27 3.07 11.20 7.16
C ILE A 27 2.47 12.52 6.68
N ILE A 28 1.37 12.47 5.92
CA ILE A 28 0.69 13.68 5.44
C ILE A 28 0.21 14.53 6.61
N ILE A 29 -0.49 13.93 7.58
CA ILE A 29 -1.00 14.64 8.76
C ILE A 29 0.15 15.28 9.54
N TYR A 30 1.22 14.52 9.78
CA TYR A 30 2.37 15.01 10.52
C TYR A 30 3.06 16.17 9.80
N ALA A 31 3.29 16.05 8.49
CA ALA A 31 3.90 17.11 7.68
C ALA A 31 3.04 18.39 7.66
N GLU A 32 1.72 18.26 7.59
CA GLU A 32 0.80 19.39 7.63
C GLU A 32 0.77 20.06 9.01
N GLN A 33 0.68 19.28 10.09
CA GLN A 33 0.63 19.77 11.47
C GLN A 33 1.95 20.35 11.99
N LYS A 34 3.08 19.89 11.46
CA LYS A 34 4.42 20.33 11.87
C LYS A 34 5.08 21.21 10.82
N SER A 35 4.32 21.76 9.87
CA SER A 35 4.84 22.63 8.82
C SER A 35 5.59 23.85 9.35
N ASP A 36 5.24 24.35 10.54
CA ASP A 36 5.96 25.44 11.22
C ASP A 36 7.30 25.03 11.84
N LYS A 37 7.51 23.72 12.04
CA LYS A 37 8.68 23.15 12.76
C LYS A 37 9.59 22.32 11.85
N ILE A 38 9.05 21.82 10.74
CA ILE A 38 9.74 20.98 9.78
C ILE A 38 9.47 21.60 8.42
N ASP A 39 10.53 22.07 7.78
CA ASP A 39 10.46 22.55 6.41
C ASP A 39 10.32 21.34 5.48
N PHE A 40 9.07 20.91 5.29
CA PHE A 40 8.72 19.86 4.34
C PHE A 40 8.40 20.53 3.00
N PRO A 41 9.20 20.33 1.95
CA PRO A 41 8.96 20.98 0.67
C PRO A 41 7.57 20.62 0.14
N LYS A 42 6.82 21.63 -0.32
CA LYS A 42 5.44 21.44 -0.83
C LYS A 42 5.37 20.39 -1.93
N ASP A 43 6.40 20.29 -2.76
CA ASP A 43 6.50 19.29 -3.82
C ASP A 43 6.61 17.86 -3.28
N GLN A 44 7.30 17.65 -2.16
CA GLN A 44 7.37 16.33 -1.53
C GLN A 44 6.04 15.90 -0.94
N ILE A 45 5.33 16.79 -0.23
CA ILE A 45 3.97 16.52 0.26
C ILE A 45 3.04 16.16 -0.92
N ARG A 46 3.18 16.88 -2.04
CA ARG A 46 2.41 16.59 -3.26
C ARG A 46 2.71 15.20 -3.82
N ILE A 47 3.97 14.76 -3.82
CA ILE A 47 4.36 13.42 -4.25
C ILE A 47 3.75 12.35 -3.34
N ILE A 48 3.85 12.53 -2.03
CA ILE A 48 3.27 11.60 -1.04
C ILE A 48 1.75 11.49 -1.22
N LYS A 49 1.06 12.61 -1.44
CA LYS A 49 -0.38 12.63 -1.75
C LYS A 49 -0.73 11.89 -3.05
N LYS A 50 0.12 11.97 -4.08
CA LYS A 50 -0.06 11.19 -5.32
C LYS A 50 0.11 9.70 -5.07
N LEU A 51 1.14 9.32 -4.31
CA LEU A 51 1.40 7.92 -3.95
C LEU A 51 0.22 7.32 -3.18
N ARG A 52 -0.31 8.04 -2.18
CA ARG A 52 -1.53 7.64 -1.46
C ARG A 52 -2.69 7.31 -2.41
N LYS A 53 -2.92 8.13 -3.45
CA LYS A 53 -3.99 7.88 -4.44
C LYS A 53 -3.73 6.67 -5.33
N VAL A 54 -2.47 6.28 -5.53
CA VAL A 54 -2.13 5.06 -6.27
C VAL A 54 -2.48 3.85 -5.41
N VAL A 55 -1.96 3.80 -4.18
CA VAL A 55 -2.22 2.70 -3.25
C VAL A 55 -3.71 2.57 -2.92
N GLU A 56 -4.45 3.68 -2.82
CA GLU A 56 -5.90 3.67 -2.60
C GLU A 56 -6.67 2.98 -3.73
N ARG A 57 -6.24 3.17 -4.99
CA ARG A 57 -6.82 2.49 -6.14
C ARG A 57 -6.45 1.01 -6.18
N GLU A 58 -5.21 0.67 -5.85
CA GLU A 58 -4.75 -0.72 -5.80
C GLU A 58 -5.45 -1.52 -4.70
N GLU A 59 -5.63 -0.94 -3.52
CA GLU A 59 -6.42 -1.53 -2.43
C GLU A 59 -7.88 -1.75 -2.83
N PHE A 60 -8.47 -0.77 -3.52
CA PHE A 60 -9.84 -0.89 -4.02
C PHE A 60 -9.97 -2.03 -5.05
N HIS A 61 -9.07 -2.09 -6.04
CA HIS A 61 -9.07 -3.17 -7.03
C HIS A 61 -8.82 -4.54 -6.39
N SER A 62 -7.92 -4.62 -5.41
CA SER A 62 -7.68 -5.85 -4.64
C SER A 62 -8.96 -6.37 -3.98
N LYS A 63 -9.71 -5.49 -3.30
CA LYS A 63 -11.00 -5.84 -2.69
C LYS A 63 -12.07 -6.24 -3.71
N GLN A 64 -12.11 -5.58 -4.87
CA GLN A 64 -13.03 -5.96 -5.95
C GLN A 64 -12.68 -7.35 -6.49
N GLN A 65 -11.40 -7.65 -6.71
CA GLN A 65 -10.96 -8.97 -7.17
C GLN A 65 -11.35 -10.06 -6.17
N VAL A 66 -11.08 -9.85 -4.87
CA VAL A 66 -11.50 -10.78 -3.81
C VAL A 66 -13.02 -11.00 -3.81
N THR A 67 -13.80 -9.95 -4.07
CA THR A 67 -15.26 -10.05 -4.14
C THR A 67 -15.71 -10.86 -5.35
N LEU A 68 -15.11 -10.64 -6.52
CA LEU A 68 -15.39 -11.40 -7.74
C LEU A 68 -15.01 -12.88 -7.57
N ASP A 69 -13.84 -13.15 -7.00
CA ASP A 69 -13.36 -14.52 -6.74
C ASP A 69 -14.31 -15.26 -5.78
N SER A 70 -14.86 -14.55 -4.79
CA SER A 70 -15.87 -15.10 -3.87
C SER A 70 -17.18 -15.45 -4.59
N CYS A 71 -17.64 -14.60 -5.52
CA CYS A 71 -18.86 -14.88 -6.29
C CYS A 71 -18.66 -16.07 -7.25
N LEU A 72 -17.52 -16.15 -7.93
CA LEU A 72 -17.20 -17.22 -8.88
C LEU A 72 -16.95 -18.56 -8.17
N GLY A 73 -16.17 -18.58 -7.08
CA GLY A 73 -15.90 -19.79 -6.30
C GLY A 73 -17.14 -20.38 -5.61
N ASN A 74 -18.19 -19.58 -5.40
CA ASN A 74 -19.48 -20.06 -4.91
C ASN A 74 -20.42 -20.54 -6.04
N ALA A 75 -20.20 -20.15 -7.29
CA ALA A 75 -20.96 -20.64 -8.44
C ALA A 75 -20.64 -22.12 -8.76
N ASP A 76 -19.40 -22.54 -8.52
CA ASP A 76 -18.97 -23.93 -8.75
C ASP A 76 -19.60 -24.92 -7.75
N LYS A 77 -19.94 -24.47 -6.53
CA LYS A 77 -20.57 -25.32 -5.50
C LYS A 77 -22.09 -25.49 -5.68
N ALA A 78 -22.73 -24.64 -6.48
CA ALA A 78 -24.17 -24.72 -6.71
C ALA A 78 -24.57 -25.76 -7.78
N ASN A 79 -23.62 -26.21 -8.60
CA ASN A 79 -23.88 -27.17 -9.70
C ASN A 79 -23.56 -28.63 -9.36
N THR A 80 -23.04 -28.93 -8.17
CA THR A 80 -22.67 -30.31 -7.75
C THR A 80 -23.67 -30.95 -6.77
N SER A 81 -24.88 -30.40 -6.60
CA SER A 81 -25.93 -30.98 -5.73
C SER A 81 -27.18 -31.45 -6.50
N LYS A 82 -27.02 -31.80 -7.78
CA LYS A 82 -28.03 -32.54 -8.55
C LYS A 82 -27.39 -33.73 -9.25
N GLU A 83 -27.04 -34.74 -8.47
CA GLU A 83 -26.91 -36.12 -8.97
C GLU A 83 -27.54 -37.07 -7.94
#